data_AF-A0A947WNL0-F1
#
_entry.id   AF-A0A947WNL0-F1
#
_cell.length_a   1.000
_cell.length_b   1.000
_cell.length_c   1.000
_cell.angle_alpha   90.00
_cell.angle_beta   90.00
_cell.angle_gamma   90.00
#
_symmetry.space_group_name_H-M   'P 1'
#
loop_
_entity.id
_entity.type
_entity.pdbx_description
1 polymer ?
#
loop_
_entity_poly.entity_id
_entity_poly.type
_entity_poly.pdbx_seq_one_letter_code
_entity_poly.pdbx_strand_id
1 'polypeptide(L)'
;MTKFRICLWLGLGIIVAWLFYMKIVPSGKISYVYDFKKPSRFINKLSPEDRVEPSSASSFAEATDGKKATEDKLKSNYSQKIIGDPIYFSLFTPRRFNKAKLILKYRQKQNNNIPIIEAGVLADKTIWRYDLQPIENQIIDKLALTWNVIEENGLILLQRDKKYNSIEEFLKDMPDKNEVALYNTYVNTHETNELKTNKTEVEADRGLASKIPEAKPLSASVSASLRGPYQFYAYVKSRNLNFDFTFIDLNENKDKDPIELRLYYDNKLVNKKYLDDDIKNEISEEKKINFQTADLQNGIYKIELYVNDDIITEQIITKQEISFIHKIWLAEQKLDEDNLIIYTDSNELRVVTTNPDSLQTIKIDGLDLEINKTYKQFHALINGNDQNSEIKLQKSDIILAGNGVFSFNKDSLINPVFKKVDANLKIDAENNKINYILAKYNAPTEHNGWKTSFAEFDLTKAYQENGKYNFLISIPGLRADDDIDDWVKIDEIKVELEGKTLQNKILDLFTKLIKLLSL
;
A
#
# COMPACT_ATOMS: atom_id res chain seq x y z
N MET A 1 -47.37 5.20 44.39
CA MET A 1 -47.02 4.48 43.14
C MET A 1 -46.75 5.40 41.95
N THR A 2 -47.54 6.46 41.70
CA THR A 2 -47.36 7.35 40.52
C THR A 2 -45.97 8.00 40.44
N LYS A 3 -45.43 8.51 41.56
CA LYS A 3 -44.10 9.14 41.60
C LYS A 3 -42.97 8.19 41.18
N PHE A 4 -43.04 6.92 41.60
CA PHE A 4 -42.05 5.89 41.24
C PHE A 4 -42.07 5.57 39.74
N ARG A 5 -43.26 5.49 39.13
CA ARG A 5 -43.39 5.27 37.68
C ARG A 5 -42.79 6.43 36.87
N ILE A 6 -43.01 7.67 37.29
CA ILE A 6 -42.41 8.85 36.64
C ILE A 6 -40.88 8.79 36.71
N CYS A 7 -40.30 8.44 37.86
CA CYS A 7 -38.85 8.26 38.00
C CYS A 7 -38.31 7.18 37.06
N LEU A 8 -39.00 6.04 36.92
CA LEU A 8 -38.59 4.98 35.99
C LEU A 8 -38.64 5.42 34.53
N TRP A 9 -39.71 6.11 34.12
CA TRP A 9 -39.83 6.64 32.75
C TRP A 9 -38.78 7.71 32.45
N LEU A 10 -38.48 8.58 33.41
CA LEU A 10 -37.43 9.58 33.27
C LEU A 10 -36.04 8.92 33.17
N GLY A 11 -35.78 7.91 34.01
CA GLY A 11 -34.56 7.09 33.92
C GLY A 11 -34.41 6.42 32.55
N LEU A 12 -35.48 5.80 32.04
CA LEU A 12 -35.50 5.19 30.71
C LEU A 12 -35.27 6.24 29.61
N GLY A 13 -35.93 7.40 29.71
CA GLY A 13 -35.76 8.51 28.76
C GLY A 13 -34.32 9.02 28.71
N ILE A 14 -33.64 9.14 29.85
CA ILE A 14 -32.22 9.50 29.93
C ILE A 14 -31.35 8.44 29.26
N ILE A 15 -31.59 7.16 29.53
CA ILE A 15 -30.82 6.07 28.91
C ILE A 15 -31.00 6.09 27.38
N VAL A 16 -32.23 6.24 26.89
CA VAL A 16 -32.52 6.32 25.46
C VAL A 16 -31.84 7.54 24.83
N ALA A 17 -31.96 8.72 25.44
CA ALA A 17 -31.30 9.94 24.97
C ALA A 17 -29.77 9.79 24.94
N TRP A 18 -29.19 9.12 25.93
CA TRP A 18 -27.77 8.82 26.00
C TRP A 18 -27.34 7.84 24.88
N LEU A 19 -28.12 6.79 24.61
CA LEU A 19 -27.85 5.87 23.49
C LEU A 19 -27.97 6.59 22.14
N PHE A 20 -28.94 7.49 21.96
CA PHE A 20 -29.03 8.34 20.78
C PHE A 20 -27.82 9.26 20.64
N TYR A 21 -27.36 9.86 21.75
CA TYR A 21 -26.15 10.68 21.76
C TYR A 21 -24.93 9.87 21.32
N MET A 22 -24.75 8.67 21.84
CA MET A 22 -23.65 7.76 21.47
C MET A 22 -23.73 7.29 20.02
N LYS A 23 -24.95 7.09 19.48
CA LYS A 23 -25.15 6.69 18.07
C LYS A 23 -24.93 7.86 17.10
N ILE A 24 -25.38 9.07 17.44
CA ILE A 24 -25.33 10.24 16.55
C ILE A 24 -23.96 10.92 16.58
N VAL A 25 -23.30 10.93 17.74
CA VAL A 25 -22.05 11.65 18.02
C VAL A 25 -22.17 13.11 17.55
N PRO A 26 -22.99 13.95 18.23
CA PRO A 26 -23.39 15.25 17.72
C PRO A 26 -22.22 16.24 17.59
N SER A 27 -21.17 16.09 18.40
CA SER A 27 -19.91 16.83 18.30
C SER A 27 -19.13 16.54 17.01
N GLY A 28 -19.45 15.44 16.31
CA GLY A 28 -18.66 14.95 15.19
C GLY A 28 -17.31 14.34 15.58
N LYS A 29 -17.00 14.23 16.89
CA LYS A 29 -15.73 13.71 17.41
C LYS A 29 -15.95 12.58 18.40
N ILE A 30 -15.18 11.49 18.26
CA ILE A 30 -15.17 10.35 19.19
C ILE A 30 -13.78 9.72 19.20
N SER A 31 -13.37 9.12 20.32
CA SER A 31 -12.09 8.42 20.43
C SER A 31 -12.29 7.04 21.04
N TYR A 32 -11.54 6.07 20.53
CA TYR A 32 -11.52 4.69 21.00
C TYR A 32 -10.10 4.31 21.37
N VAL A 33 -9.94 3.61 22.49
CA VAL A 33 -8.65 3.16 23.01
C VAL A 33 -8.71 1.65 23.21
N TYR A 34 -7.65 0.96 22.83
CA TYR A 34 -7.40 -0.44 23.15
C TYR A 34 -6.02 -0.58 23.79
N ASP A 35 -6.02 -0.83 25.10
CA ASP A 35 -4.84 -0.93 25.96
C ASP A 35 -4.52 -2.39 26.34
N PHE A 36 -5.13 -3.35 25.65
CA PHE A 36 -5.01 -4.81 25.86
C PHE A 36 -5.33 -5.32 27.28
N LYS A 37 -5.80 -4.47 28.21
CA LYS A 37 -6.21 -4.89 29.56
C LYS A 37 -7.53 -5.64 29.54
N LYS A 38 -8.44 -5.19 28.67
CA LYS A 38 -9.76 -5.75 28.44
C LYS A 38 -10.06 -5.73 26.94
N PRO A 39 -10.80 -6.72 26.41
CA PRO A 39 -11.26 -6.66 25.03
C PRO A 39 -12.02 -5.35 24.78
N SER A 40 -11.64 -4.63 23.73
CA SER A 40 -12.42 -3.49 23.26
C SER A 40 -13.62 -4.00 22.46
N ARG A 41 -14.79 -3.38 22.66
CA ARG A 41 -15.98 -3.65 21.84
C ARG A 41 -15.94 -2.95 20.48
N PHE A 42 -15.04 -1.98 20.32
CA PHE A 42 -14.95 -1.13 19.15
C PHE A 42 -13.74 -1.45 18.29
N ILE A 43 -12.61 -1.78 18.92
CA ILE A 43 -11.37 -2.18 18.24
C ILE A 43 -11.24 -3.70 18.42
N ASN A 44 -11.25 -4.43 17.31
CA ASN A 44 -11.07 -5.87 17.34
C ASN A 44 -9.63 -6.26 17.74
N LYS A 45 -9.45 -7.52 18.13
CA LYS A 45 -8.11 -8.08 18.35
C LYS A 45 -7.28 -7.99 17.06
N LEU A 46 -5.97 -7.90 17.22
CA LEU A 46 -5.02 -7.98 16.11
C LEU A 46 -5.10 -9.38 15.48
N SER A 47 -4.97 -9.44 14.16
CA SER A 47 -5.05 -10.66 13.36
C SER A 47 -4.04 -10.58 12.21
N PRO A 48 -3.64 -11.69 11.57
CA PRO A 48 -3.96 -13.07 11.95
C PRO A 48 -3.26 -13.49 13.26
N GLU A 49 -3.78 -14.54 13.90
CA GLU A 49 -3.35 -14.97 15.25
C GLU A 49 -1.92 -15.52 15.27
N ASP A 50 -1.44 -16.09 14.16
CA ASP A 50 -0.08 -16.60 13.98
C ASP A 50 1.00 -15.51 13.91
N ARG A 51 0.61 -14.25 13.75
CA ARG A 51 1.52 -13.09 13.70
C ARG A 51 1.60 -12.32 15.02
N VAL A 52 0.87 -12.77 16.03
CA VAL A 52 0.80 -12.12 17.34
C VAL A 52 0.93 -13.16 18.45
N GLU A 53 1.84 -12.95 19.41
CA GLU A 53 1.91 -13.86 20.57
C GLU A 53 0.70 -13.63 21.47
N PRO A 54 0.18 -14.62 22.21
CA PRO A 54 -0.90 -14.38 23.16
C PRO A 54 -0.57 -13.22 24.10
N SER A 55 -1.49 -12.26 24.21
CA SER A 55 -1.31 -11.10 25.09
C SER A 55 -0.94 -11.57 26.50
N SER A 56 -0.16 -10.75 27.20
CA SER A 56 0.17 -10.99 28.61
C SER A 56 -1.06 -11.06 29.53
N ALA A 57 -2.28 -10.69 29.09
CA ALA A 57 -3.51 -10.92 29.84
C ALA A 57 -4.05 -12.36 29.70
N SER A 58 -3.99 -12.91 28.48
CA SER A 58 -4.58 -14.22 28.15
C SER A 58 -3.82 -15.38 28.80
N SER A 59 -2.49 -15.26 28.93
CA SER A 59 -1.66 -16.28 29.60
C SER A 59 -1.93 -16.37 31.11
N PHE A 60 -2.55 -15.36 31.74
CA PHE A 60 -2.96 -15.42 33.15
C PHE A 60 -4.32 -16.09 33.36
N ALA A 61 -5.19 -16.14 32.34
CA ALA A 61 -6.51 -16.76 32.45
C ALA A 61 -6.45 -18.29 32.38
N GLU A 62 -5.43 -18.86 31.71
CA GLU A 62 -5.23 -20.31 31.60
C GLU A 62 -4.34 -20.88 32.71
N ALA A 63 -3.57 -20.04 33.42
CA ALA A 63 -2.64 -20.47 34.47
C ALA A 63 -3.27 -20.61 35.88
N THR A 64 -4.60 -20.49 36.03
CA THR A 64 -5.26 -20.61 37.33
C THR A 64 -5.77 -22.02 37.61
N ASP A 65 -4.83 -22.95 37.78
CA ASP A 65 -5.03 -24.11 38.66
C ASP A 65 -4.80 -23.64 40.12
N GLY A 66 -5.76 -22.87 40.65
CA GLY A 66 -5.91 -22.52 42.06
C GLY A 66 -4.85 -21.63 42.74
N LYS A 67 -3.69 -21.34 42.14
CA LYS A 67 -2.67 -20.47 42.77
C LYS A 67 -2.89 -19.00 42.43
N LYS A 68 -3.33 -18.22 43.42
CA LYS A 68 -3.41 -16.75 43.36
C LYS A 68 -2.06 -16.17 42.90
N ALA A 69 -2.04 -15.59 41.69
CA ALA A 69 -0.92 -14.76 41.26
C ALA A 69 -0.76 -13.59 42.24
N THR A 70 0.47 -13.35 42.69
CA THR A 70 0.80 -12.24 43.58
C THR A 70 0.50 -10.90 42.91
N GLU A 71 -0.06 -9.94 43.67
CA GLU A 71 -0.46 -8.60 43.20
C GLU A 71 0.66 -7.82 42.48
N ASP A 72 1.92 -8.14 42.73
CA ASP A 72 3.06 -7.50 42.05
C ASP A 72 3.28 -7.99 40.61
N LYS A 73 2.79 -9.17 40.22
CA LYS A 73 2.79 -9.62 38.80
C LYS A 73 1.63 -9.04 37.97
N LEU A 74 0.60 -8.49 38.64
CA LEU A 74 -0.53 -7.79 38.01
C LEU A 74 -0.18 -6.36 37.53
N LYS A 75 1.03 -5.87 37.84
CA LYS A 75 1.58 -4.63 37.26
C LYS A 75 2.38 -4.86 35.97
N SER A 76 2.36 -6.07 35.40
CA SER A 76 2.95 -6.28 34.07
C SER A 76 2.13 -5.52 33.02
N ASN A 77 2.81 -4.65 32.26
CA ASN A 77 2.18 -3.81 31.25
C ASN A 77 1.46 -4.68 30.20
N TYR A 78 0.13 -4.58 30.19
CA TYR A 78 -0.73 -5.22 29.21
C TYR A 78 -0.38 -4.73 27.82
N SER A 79 0.03 -5.65 26.96
CA SER A 79 0.62 -5.31 25.68
C SER A 79 0.67 -6.55 24.80
N GLN A 80 0.68 -6.28 23.50
CA GLN A 80 0.58 -7.28 22.44
C GLN A 80 1.89 -7.31 21.66
N LYS A 81 2.56 -8.45 21.65
CA LYS A 81 3.78 -8.65 20.86
C LYS A 81 3.36 -9.08 19.45
N ILE A 82 3.93 -8.42 18.45
CA ILE A 82 3.79 -8.71 17.03
C ILE A 82 5.10 -9.32 16.60
N ILE A 83 5.00 -10.46 15.94
CA ILE A 83 6.14 -11.25 15.46
C ILE A 83 6.08 -11.46 13.95
N GLY A 84 5.03 -11.00 13.26
CA GLY A 84 4.95 -11.10 11.81
C GLY A 84 4.17 -9.95 11.16
N ASP A 85 4.46 -9.71 9.89
CA ASP A 85 3.85 -8.69 9.04
C ASP A 85 2.95 -9.29 7.95
N PRO A 86 1.88 -8.59 7.52
CA PRO A 86 1.21 -7.50 8.23
C PRO A 86 0.23 -8.00 9.29
N ILE A 87 -0.23 -7.08 10.15
CA ILE A 87 -1.35 -7.32 11.06
C ILE A 87 -2.53 -6.39 10.77
N TYR A 88 -3.72 -6.86 11.10
CA TYR A 88 -5.00 -6.21 10.83
C TYR A 88 -5.82 -6.06 12.09
N PHE A 89 -6.61 -5.00 12.15
CA PHE A 89 -7.71 -4.86 13.10
C PHE A 89 -8.86 -4.07 12.48
N SER A 90 -10.07 -4.30 12.97
CA SER A 90 -11.24 -3.53 12.55
C SER A 90 -11.65 -2.54 13.65
N LEU A 91 -12.14 -1.39 13.22
CA LEU A 91 -12.76 -0.37 14.07
C LEU A 91 -14.25 -0.25 13.75
N PHE A 92 -15.11 -0.63 14.70
CA PHE A 92 -16.55 -0.39 14.62
C PHE A 92 -16.88 1.06 14.95
N THR A 93 -17.68 1.69 14.09
CA THR A 93 -18.11 3.08 14.25
C THR A 93 -19.63 3.19 14.13
N PRO A 94 -20.29 4.02 14.95
CA PRO A 94 -21.75 4.16 14.92
C PRO A 94 -22.27 4.90 13.67
N ARG A 95 -21.37 5.59 12.94
CA ARG A 95 -21.65 6.39 11.75
C ARG A 95 -20.36 6.60 10.95
N ARG A 96 -20.49 7.13 9.73
CA ARG A 96 -19.34 7.60 8.95
C ARG A 96 -18.72 8.87 9.53
N PHE A 97 -17.40 8.93 9.40
CA PHE A 97 -16.51 10.03 9.76
C PHE A 97 -15.68 10.41 8.53
N ASN A 98 -15.06 11.58 8.56
CA ASN A 98 -14.28 12.09 7.43
C ASN A 98 -12.78 11.87 7.64
N LYS A 99 -12.33 11.80 8.90
CA LYS A 99 -10.92 11.64 9.25
C LYS A 99 -10.74 10.64 10.38
N ALA A 100 -9.62 9.94 10.37
CA ALA A 100 -9.13 9.16 11.50
C ALA A 100 -7.68 9.55 11.80
N LYS A 101 -7.37 9.75 13.08
CA LYS A 101 -6.00 9.84 13.58
C LYS A 101 -5.74 8.59 14.42
N LEU A 102 -4.93 7.68 13.88
CA LEU A 102 -4.46 6.48 14.56
C LEU A 102 -3.20 6.82 15.32
N ILE A 103 -3.19 6.62 16.63
CA ILE A 103 -2.05 6.83 17.51
C ILE A 103 -1.62 5.45 18.01
N LEU A 104 -0.34 5.14 17.84
CA LEU A 104 0.27 3.91 18.31
C LEU A 104 1.29 4.22 19.39
N LYS A 105 1.20 3.52 20.52
CA LYS A 105 2.25 3.47 21.53
C LYS A 105 2.89 2.10 21.51
N TYR A 106 4.16 2.05 21.14
CA TYR A 106 4.84 0.79 20.86
C TYR A 106 6.31 0.84 21.26
N ARG A 107 6.94 -0.32 21.29
CA ARG A 107 8.36 -0.50 21.54
C ARG A 107 8.88 -1.63 20.67
N GLN A 108 10.09 -1.49 20.18
CA GLN A 108 10.75 -2.52 19.41
C GLN A 108 11.81 -3.23 20.26
N LYS A 109 12.23 -4.44 19.86
CA LYS A 109 13.41 -5.06 20.44
C LYS A 109 14.65 -4.17 20.22
N GLN A 110 15.55 -4.11 21.20
CA GLN A 110 16.83 -3.42 21.01
C GLN A 110 17.67 -4.16 19.97
N ASN A 111 18.40 -3.41 19.12
CA ASN A 111 19.16 -3.90 17.97
C ASN A 111 18.32 -4.58 16.88
N ASN A 112 17.01 -4.33 16.87
CA ASN A 112 16.16 -4.83 15.82
C ASN A 112 16.45 -4.10 14.50
N ASN A 113 16.45 -4.83 13.40
CA ASN A 113 16.65 -4.28 12.06
C ASN A 113 15.31 -4.04 11.37
N ILE A 114 14.33 -3.51 12.10
CA ILE A 114 13.02 -3.11 11.56
C ILE A 114 13.08 -1.62 11.26
N PRO A 115 13.33 -1.24 9.99
CA PRO A 115 13.57 0.16 9.67
C PRO A 115 12.26 0.94 9.56
N ILE A 116 11.13 0.29 9.30
CA ILE A 116 9.89 0.97 8.92
C ILE A 116 8.70 0.36 9.65
N ILE A 117 7.82 1.23 10.16
CA ILE A 117 6.47 0.89 10.60
C ILE A 117 5.51 1.84 9.87
N GLU A 118 4.50 1.28 9.25
CA GLU A 118 3.42 2.00 8.57
C GLU A 118 2.07 1.55 9.14
N ALA A 119 1.05 2.38 9.01
CA ALA A 119 -0.32 1.99 9.27
C ALA A 119 -1.19 2.38 8.08
N GLY A 120 -2.18 1.56 7.76
CA GLY A 120 -3.07 1.77 6.63
C GLY A 120 -4.53 1.69 7.00
N VAL A 121 -5.38 2.34 6.23
CA VAL A 121 -6.83 2.09 6.19
C VAL A 121 -7.21 1.48 4.85
N LEU A 122 -8.09 0.49 4.84
CA LEU A 122 -8.57 -0.13 3.61
C LEU A 122 -9.30 0.92 2.77
N ALA A 123 -8.74 1.26 1.62
CA ALA A 123 -9.31 2.21 0.67
C ALA A 123 -10.19 1.49 -0.36
N ASP A 124 -9.78 0.29 -0.78
CA ASP A 124 -10.44 -0.46 -1.83
C ASP A 124 -10.50 -1.96 -1.49
N LYS A 125 -11.71 -2.52 -1.41
CA LYS A 125 -11.91 -3.94 -1.09
C LYS A 125 -11.66 -4.86 -2.28
N THR A 126 -11.95 -4.43 -3.51
CA THR A 126 -11.86 -5.31 -4.69
C THR A 126 -10.42 -5.74 -4.92
N ILE A 127 -9.49 -4.79 -4.81
CA ILE A 127 -8.06 -5.02 -5.04
C ILE A 127 -7.24 -5.00 -3.75
N TRP A 128 -7.91 -5.04 -2.58
CA TRP A 128 -7.30 -5.03 -1.25
C TRP A 128 -6.27 -3.92 -1.03
N ARG A 129 -6.56 -2.71 -1.51
CA ARG A 129 -5.64 -1.56 -1.42
C ARG A 129 -5.82 -0.83 -0.09
N TYR A 130 -4.72 -0.67 0.63
CA TYR A 130 -4.63 0.17 1.83
C TYR A 130 -3.97 1.51 1.49
N ASP A 131 -4.52 2.59 2.06
CA ASP A 131 -3.86 3.91 2.09
C ASP A 131 -2.90 3.94 3.28
N LEU A 132 -1.61 3.70 3.01
CA LEU A 132 -0.55 3.60 4.02
C LEU A 132 -0.02 4.98 4.39
N GLN A 133 0.21 5.16 5.68
CA GLN A 133 0.80 6.36 6.28
C GLN A 133 1.91 5.94 7.25
N PRO A 134 2.99 6.73 7.36
CA PRO A 134 4.15 6.37 8.14
C PRO A 134 3.87 6.49 9.65
N ILE A 135 4.43 5.56 10.41
CA ILE A 135 4.47 5.60 11.88
C ILE A 135 5.92 5.81 12.33
N GLU A 136 6.87 5.12 11.71
CA GLU A 136 8.32 5.26 11.95
C GLU A 136 9.11 4.90 10.70
N ASN A 137 10.19 5.64 10.45
CA ASN A 137 11.21 5.31 9.48
C ASN A 137 12.60 5.58 10.08
N GLN A 138 13.23 4.55 10.61
CA GLN A 138 14.53 4.62 11.26
C GLN A 138 15.67 4.99 10.32
N ILE A 139 15.52 4.75 9.01
CA ILE A 139 16.53 5.18 8.03
C ILE A 139 16.55 6.71 8.01
N ILE A 140 15.37 7.33 7.89
CA ILE A 140 15.24 8.79 7.94
C ILE A 140 15.67 9.34 9.30
N ASP A 141 15.21 8.74 10.41
CA ASP A 141 15.57 9.19 11.76
C ASP A 141 17.09 9.18 11.97
N LYS A 142 17.79 8.11 11.57
CA LYS A 142 19.25 7.99 11.71
C LYS A 142 19.99 8.96 10.80
N LEU A 143 19.55 9.11 9.55
CA LEU A 143 20.19 10.04 8.61
C LEU A 143 19.98 11.50 9.04
N ALA A 144 18.83 11.85 9.58
CA ALA A 144 18.55 13.21 10.09
C ALA A 144 19.50 13.64 11.23
N LEU A 145 20.15 12.71 11.92
CA LEU A 145 21.18 13.01 12.93
C LEU A 145 22.53 13.41 12.33
N THR A 146 22.78 13.08 11.06
CA THR A 146 24.10 13.25 10.41
C THR A 146 24.06 14.11 9.15
N TRP A 147 22.92 14.18 8.47
CA TRP A 147 22.71 14.96 7.26
C TRP A 147 22.11 16.32 7.60
N ASN A 148 22.20 17.26 6.65
CA ASN A 148 21.56 18.56 6.78
C ASN A 148 20.05 18.39 6.57
N VAL A 149 19.24 18.95 7.47
CA VAL A 149 17.79 18.82 7.46
C VAL A 149 17.13 20.17 7.18
N ILE A 150 16.16 20.19 6.26
CA ILE A 150 15.21 21.29 6.05
C ILE A 150 13.82 20.73 6.28
N GLU A 151 13.02 21.41 7.11
CA GLU A 151 11.63 21.03 7.40
C GLU A 151 10.69 22.19 7.10
N GLU A 152 9.77 22.00 6.15
CA GLU A 152 8.83 23.02 5.69
C GLU A 152 7.47 22.37 5.39
N ASN A 153 6.38 22.91 5.95
CA ASN A 153 5.00 22.47 5.67
C ASN A 153 4.75 20.95 5.86
N GLY A 154 5.44 20.30 6.80
CA GLY A 154 5.33 18.87 7.06
C GLY A 154 6.07 17.97 6.05
N LEU A 155 6.91 18.57 5.20
CA LEU A 155 7.92 17.87 4.42
C LEU A 155 9.28 18.05 5.07
N ILE A 156 10.12 17.03 4.96
CA ILE A 156 11.51 17.02 5.38
C ILE A 156 12.39 16.70 4.17
N LEU A 157 13.42 17.52 3.95
CA LEU A 157 14.49 17.28 3.00
C LEU A 157 15.78 17.03 3.77
N LEU A 158 16.34 15.83 3.61
CA LEU A 158 17.65 15.47 4.10
C LEU A 158 18.65 15.60 2.95
N GLN A 159 19.74 16.31 3.18
CA GLN A 159 20.81 16.53 2.22
C GLN A 159 22.13 16.07 2.82
N ARG A 160 22.79 15.12 2.16
CA ARG A 160 24.11 14.63 2.59
C ARG A 160 25.11 15.78 2.71
N ASP A 161 25.22 16.54 1.63
CA ASP A 161 25.97 17.79 1.56
C ASP A 161 24.97 18.95 1.43
N LYS A 162 25.15 20.01 2.21
CA LYS A 162 24.26 21.17 2.16
C LYS A 162 24.40 21.88 0.82
N LYS A 163 23.38 21.77 -0.04
CA LYS A 163 23.31 22.46 -1.34
C LYS A 163 22.16 23.45 -1.43
N TYR A 164 20.99 23.08 -0.91
CA TYR A 164 19.77 23.88 -0.94
C TYR A 164 19.48 24.49 0.43
N ASN A 165 18.77 25.62 0.46
CA ASN A 165 18.34 26.31 1.69
C ASN A 165 16.83 26.23 1.94
N SER A 166 16.03 25.81 0.96
CA SER A 166 14.60 25.51 1.12
C SER A 166 14.16 24.29 0.30
N ILE A 167 12.98 23.73 0.59
CA ILE A 167 12.41 22.64 -0.20
C ILE A 167 11.99 23.14 -1.58
N GLU A 168 11.51 24.38 -1.69
CA GLU A 168 11.16 25.01 -2.96
C GLU A 168 12.38 25.12 -3.90
N GLU A 169 13.54 25.53 -3.37
CA GLU A 169 14.79 25.60 -4.14
C GLU A 169 15.20 24.22 -4.67
N PHE A 170 15.09 23.19 -3.82
CA PHE A 170 15.35 21.80 -4.20
C PHE A 170 14.42 21.31 -5.31
N LEU A 171 13.11 21.58 -5.22
CA LEU A 171 12.15 21.15 -6.24
C LEU A 171 12.36 21.88 -7.58
N LYS A 172 12.78 23.14 -7.55
CA LYS A 172 13.05 23.94 -8.75
C LYS A 172 14.32 23.50 -9.49
N ASP A 173 15.35 23.09 -8.75
CA ASP A 173 16.61 22.58 -9.33
C ASP A 173 16.97 21.19 -8.78
N MET A 174 16.03 20.26 -8.93
CA MET A 174 16.19 18.90 -8.42
C MET A 174 17.34 18.16 -9.12
N PRO A 175 18.18 17.40 -8.38
CA PRO A 175 19.21 16.51 -8.93
C PRO A 175 18.64 15.38 -9.79
N ASP A 176 19.53 14.56 -10.37
CA ASP A 176 19.13 13.34 -11.06
C ASP A 176 18.30 12.43 -10.14
N LYS A 177 17.28 11.78 -10.69
CA LYS A 177 16.36 10.92 -9.93
C LYS A 177 17.08 9.79 -9.18
N ASN A 178 18.24 9.37 -9.67
CA ASN A 178 19.01 8.30 -9.03
C ASN A 178 19.75 8.76 -7.77
N GLU A 179 19.90 10.06 -7.56
CA GLU A 179 20.48 10.66 -6.34
C GLU A 179 19.41 10.99 -5.28
N VAL A 180 18.13 10.91 -5.65
CA VAL A 180 16.99 11.33 -4.83
C VAL A 180 16.14 10.11 -4.46
N ALA A 181 15.87 9.94 -3.17
CA ALA A 181 14.88 8.99 -2.68
C ALA A 181 13.66 9.70 -2.07
N LEU A 182 12.48 9.13 -2.23
CA LEU A 182 11.22 9.68 -1.73
C LEU A 182 10.60 8.77 -0.65
N TYR A 183 9.93 9.38 0.34
CA TYR A 183 9.17 8.64 1.35
C TYR A 183 7.83 9.29 1.67
N ASN A 184 6.73 8.56 1.47
CA ASN A 184 5.36 9.02 1.68
C ASN A 184 5.03 10.37 0.99
N THR A 185 5.70 10.65 -0.13
CA THR A 185 5.51 11.87 -0.91
C THR A 185 5.73 11.56 -2.38
N TYR A 186 5.30 12.47 -3.26
CA TYR A 186 5.51 12.36 -4.69
C TYR A 186 5.96 13.72 -5.23
N VAL A 187 6.80 13.68 -6.27
CA VAL A 187 7.22 14.88 -7.01
C VAL A 187 6.62 14.78 -8.40
N ASN A 188 5.88 15.81 -8.81
CA ASN A 188 5.40 15.91 -10.18
C ASN A 188 6.54 16.44 -11.07
N THR A 189 7.11 15.56 -11.89
CA THR A 189 8.26 15.89 -12.75
C THR A 189 7.90 16.86 -13.89
N HIS A 190 6.63 16.94 -14.28
CA HIS A 190 6.20 17.86 -15.34
C HIS A 190 6.15 19.31 -14.86
N GLU A 191 5.62 19.55 -13.65
CA GLU A 191 5.57 20.90 -13.05
C GLU A 191 6.98 21.46 -12.77
N THR A 192 7.94 20.61 -12.41
CA THR A 192 9.34 21.04 -12.20
C THR A 192 10.04 21.43 -13.50
N ASN A 193 9.64 20.85 -14.63
CA ASN A 193 10.23 21.16 -15.94
C ASN A 193 9.65 22.42 -16.56
N GLU A 194 8.35 22.73 -16.36
CA GLU A 194 7.77 24.01 -16.79
C GLU A 194 8.49 25.21 -16.17
N LEU A 195 8.98 25.09 -14.92
CA LEU A 195 9.80 26.13 -14.27
C LEU A 195 11.20 26.30 -14.88
N LYS A 196 11.70 25.32 -15.64
CA LYS A 196 12.96 25.39 -16.42
C LYS A 196 12.74 25.87 -17.86
N THR A 197 11.49 25.99 -18.33
CA THR A 197 11.17 26.44 -19.70
C THR A 197 11.17 27.96 -19.87
N ASN A 198 12.37 28.54 -19.79
CA ASN A 198 12.76 29.71 -20.59
C ASN A 198 14.04 29.45 -21.41
N LYS A 199 14.52 28.20 -21.50
CA LYS A 199 15.59 27.81 -22.43
C LYS A 199 15.52 26.32 -22.79
N THR A 200 15.24 26.05 -24.06
CA THR A 200 15.51 24.79 -24.79
C THR A 200 14.84 23.53 -24.25
N GLU A 201 13.53 23.50 -24.45
CA GLU A 201 12.61 22.36 -24.31
C GLU A 201 12.84 21.33 -25.43
N VAL A 202 14.00 20.65 -25.46
CA VAL A 202 14.23 19.48 -26.34
C VAL A 202 15.13 18.42 -25.67
N GLU A 203 15.89 18.74 -24.62
CA GLU A 203 16.96 17.84 -24.14
C GLU A 203 16.65 17.04 -22.87
N ALA A 204 15.70 17.46 -22.02
CA ALA A 204 15.33 16.70 -20.83
C ALA A 204 14.57 15.39 -21.17
N ASP A 205 13.70 15.44 -22.19
CA ASP A 205 13.03 14.24 -22.72
C ASP A 205 14.00 13.32 -23.47
N ARG A 206 15.12 13.87 -23.96
CA ARG A 206 16.22 13.09 -24.56
C ARG A 206 17.06 12.36 -23.52
N GLY A 207 17.05 12.68 -22.22
CA GLY A 207 17.80 11.90 -21.23
C GLY A 207 17.29 10.45 -21.11
N LEU A 208 15.97 10.27 -21.11
CA LEU A 208 15.35 8.94 -21.23
C LEU A 208 15.29 8.48 -22.70
N ALA A 209 14.91 9.36 -23.64
CA ALA A 209 14.75 8.95 -25.04
C ALA A 209 16.05 8.72 -25.83
N SER A 210 17.22 9.15 -25.34
CA SER A 210 18.52 8.91 -25.99
C SER A 210 19.19 7.60 -25.55
N LYS A 211 18.78 7.04 -24.41
CA LYS A 211 19.18 5.70 -23.98
C LYS A 211 18.26 4.60 -24.47
N ILE A 212 17.05 4.93 -24.92
CA ILE A 212 16.19 4.01 -25.66
C ILE A 212 16.76 3.99 -27.09
N PRO A 213 17.38 2.88 -27.55
CA PRO A 213 17.78 2.75 -28.96
C PRO A 213 16.58 3.08 -29.85
N GLU A 214 16.78 3.48 -31.10
CA GLU A 214 15.67 3.58 -32.06
C GLU A 214 14.94 2.23 -32.15
N ALA A 215 13.94 2.05 -31.28
CA ALA A 215 13.23 0.80 -31.11
C ALA A 215 12.44 0.60 -32.40
N LYS A 216 12.83 -0.40 -33.18
CA LYS A 216 11.96 -0.93 -34.23
C LYS A 216 10.62 -1.22 -33.56
N PRO A 217 9.48 -0.79 -34.13
CA PRO A 217 8.17 -1.07 -33.56
C PRO A 217 7.92 -2.58 -33.64
N LEU A 218 8.41 -3.32 -32.65
CA LEU A 218 8.06 -4.69 -32.41
C LEU A 218 6.67 -4.63 -31.78
N SER A 219 5.69 -5.30 -32.40
CA SER A 219 4.46 -5.63 -31.69
C SER A 219 4.85 -6.41 -30.44
N ALA A 220 4.73 -5.79 -29.28
CA ALA A 220 4.98 -6.44 -28.02
C ALA A 220 3.71 -7.21 -27.65
N SER A 221 3.80 -8.54 -27.67
CA SER A 221 2.85 -9.41 -26.98
C SER A 221 3.44 -9.77 -25.63
N VAL A 222 2.64 -9.68 -24.57
CA VAL A 222 3.01 -10.31 -23.30
C VAL A 222 2.99 -11.83 -23.50
N SER A 223 4.10 -12.50 -23.19
CA SER A 223 4.29 -13.93 -23.45
C SER A 223 3.62 -14.84 -22.42
N ALA A 224 2.91 -14.27 -21.44
CA ALA A 224 2.25 -15.02 -20.38
C ALA A 224 0.87 -14.43 -20.04
N SER A 225 -0.08 -15.32 -19.77
CA SER A 225 -1.36 -14.96 -19.17
C SER A 225 -1.15 -14.44 -17.75
N LEU A 226 -1.92 -13.42 -17.37
CA LEU A 226 -1.85 -12.76 -16.05
C LEU A 226 -3.16 -12.95 -15.30
N ARG A 227 -3.11 -13.15 -13.98
CA ARG A 227 -4.28 -13.31 -13.12
C ARG A 227 -4.52 -12.07 -12.25
N GLY A 228 -5.77 -11.64 -12.20
CA GLY A 228 -6.26 -10.59 -11.33
C GLY A 228 -5.66 -9.19 -11.55
N PRO A 229 -5.68 -8.33 -10.51
CA PRO A 229 -5.35 -6.92 -10.69
C PRO A 229 -3.85 -6.67 -10.78
N TYR A 230 -3.46 -5.85 -11.75
CA TYR A 230 -2.08 -5.40 -11.95
C TYR A 230 -2.05 -3.96 -12.49
N GLN A 231 -0.87 -3.35 -12.42
CA GLN A 231 -0.58 -2.04 -12.98
C GLN A 231 0.70 -2.11 -13.79
N PHE A 232 0.83 -1.28 -14.81
CA PHE A 232 2.07 -1.16 -15.57
C PHE A 232 2.27 0.25 -16.11
N TYR A 233 3.53 0.62 -16.32
CA TYR A 233 3.91 1.80 -17.08
C TYR A 233 3.89 1.48 -18.57
N ALA A 234 3.44 2.44 -19.38
CA ALA A 234 3.48 2.40 -20.83
C ALA A 234 4.09 3.70 -21.36
N TYR A 235 5.11 3.61 -22.21
CA TYR A 235 5.68 4.78 -22.87
C TYR A 235 4.93 5.14 -24.15
N VAL A 236 4.46 6.38 -24.26
CA VAL A 236 3.71 6.91 -25.42
C VAL A 236 4.55 7.94 -26.14
N LYS A 237 4.94 7.64 -27.40
CA LYS A 237 5.75 8.52 -28.25
C LYS A 237 4.99 9.14 -29.44
N SER A 238 3.92 8.49 -29.90
CA SER A 238 3.20 8.84 -31.13
C SER A 238 1.84 9.51 -30.87
N ARG A 239 1.64 10.04 -29.66
CA ARG A 239 0.35 10.59 -29.16
C ARG A 239 -0.84 9.62 -29.16
N ASN A 240 -0.61 8.37 -29.55
CA ASN A 240 -1.64 7.34 -29.63
C ASN A 240 -1.24 6.16 -28.76
N LEU A 241 -2.16 5.73 -27.91
CA LEU A 241 -2.07 4.53 -27.10
C LEU A 241 -3.05 3.50 -27.66
N ASN A 242 -2.58 2.27 -27.87
CA ASN A 242 -3.41 1.18 -28.39
C ASN A 242 -3.03 -0.13 -27.72
N PHE A 243 -3.99 -0.69 -27.00
CA PHE A 243 -3.90 -2.00 -26.39
C PHE A 243 -5.10 -2.84 -26.79
N ASP A 244 -4.86 -4.09 -27.16
CA ASP A 244 -5.89 -5.10 -27.31
C ASP A 244 -5.72 -6.13 -26.19
N PHE A 245 -6.73 -6.25 -25.35
CA PHE A 245 -6.78 -7.20 -24.25
C PHE A 245 -7.79 -8.31 -24.54
N THR A 246 -7.41 -9.54 -24.19
CA THR A 246 -8.31 -10.70 -24.16
C THR A 246 -8.39 -11.22 -22.72
N PHE A 247 -9.60 -11.39 -22.21
CA PHE A 247 -9.87 -11.84 -20.85
C PHE A 247 -10.71 -13.11 -20.84
N ILE A 248 -10.49 -13.93 -19.81
CA ILE A 248 -11.33 -15.08 -19.45
C ILE A 248 -11.71 -14.90 -17.98
N ASP A 249 -12.96 -15.20 -17.67
CA ASP A 249 -13.49 -15.21 -16.31
C ASP A 249 -13.61 -16.67 -15.85
N LEU A 250 -12.95 -17.00 -14.74
CA LEU A 250 -12.98 -18.34 -14.18
C LEU A 250 -14.31 -18.67 -13.49
N ASN A 251 -15.07 -17.66 -13.04
CA ASN A 251 -16.28 -17.81 -12.22
C ASN A 251 -16.08 -18.79 -11.05
N GLU A 252 -14.93 -18.73 -10.36
CA GLU A 252 -14.62 -19.56 -9.18
C GLU A 252 -15.45 -19.11 -7.97
N ASN A 253 -15.69 -17.79 -7.88
CA ASN A 253 -16.51 -17.17 -6.87
C ASN A 253 -17.83 -16.62 -7.48
N LYS A 254 -18.73 -16.13 -6.61
CA LYS A 254 -20.06 -15.59 -7.01
C LYS A 254 -20.12 -14.08 -6.93
N ASP A 255 -18.97 -13.45 -6.72
CA ASP A 255 -18.90 -12.00 -6.68
C ASP A 255 -19.05 -11.44 -8.09
N LYS A 256 -19.20 -10.12 -8.19
CA LYS A 256 -19.25 -9.46 -9.50
C LYS A 256 -17.85 -9.12 -9.94
N ASP A 257 -17.56 -9.39 -11.20
CA ASP A 257 -16.19 -9.33 -11.72
C ASP A 257 -16.06 -8.30 -12.85
N PRO A 258 -16.39 -7.02 -12.58
CA PRO A 258 -16.29 -6.00 -13.59
C PRO A 258 -14.83 -5.78 -13.98
N ILE A 259 -14.60 -5.61 -15.27
CA ILE A 259 -13.28 -5.30 -15.80
C ILE A 259 -13.20 -3.81 -16.07
N GLU A 260 -12.34 -3.11 -15.33
CA GLU A 260 -12.09 -1.68 -15.56
C GLU A 260 -10.60 -1.43 -15.86
N LEU A 261 -10.32 -0.88 -17.04
CA LEU A 261 -9.01 -0.36 -17.42
C LEU A 261 -8.99 1.15 -17.14
N ARG A 262 -7.98 1.62 -16.39
CA ARG A 262 -7.81 3.03 -16.06
C ARG A 262 -6.44 3.52 -16.53
N LEU A 263 -6.44 4.62 -17.29
CA LEU A 263 -5.23 5.29 -17.78
C LEU A 263 -4.98 6.54 -16.95
N TYR A 264 -3.78 6.64 -16.39
CA TYR A 264 -3.33 7.79 -15.61
C TYR A 264 -2.11 8.45 -16.24
N TYR A 265 -2.07 9.77 -16.13
CA TYR A 265 -0.92 10.61 -16.43
C TYR A 265 -0.70 11.53 -15.22
N ASP A 266 0.51 11.56 -14.65
CA ASP A 266 0.80 12.27 -13.40
C ASP A 266 -0.19 12.00 -12.26
N ASN A 267 -0.55 10.72 -12.10
CA ASN A 267 -1.55 10.25 -11.13
C ASN A 267 -2.96 10.86 -11.30
N LYS A 268 -3.23 11.57 -12.40
CA LYS A 268 -4.57 12.03 -12.77
C LYS A 268 -5.18 11.03 -13.75
N LEU A 269 -6.43 10.65 -13.51
CA LEU A 269 -7.17 9.76 -14.42
C LEU A 269 -7.46 10.51 -15.72
N VAL A 270 -6.93 10.01 -16.84
CA VAL A 270 -7.08 10.58 -18.18
C VAL A 270 -8.19 9.88 -18.95
N ASN A 271 -8.23 8.56 -18.89
CA ASN A 271 -9.23 7.75 -19.59
C ASN A 271 -9.56 6.49 -18.80
N LYS A 272 -10.73 5.90 -19.05
CA LYS A 272 -11.09 4.59 -18.53
C LYS A 272 -12.01 3.84 -19.48
N LYS A 273 -11.94 2.52 -19.44
CA LYS A 273 -12.85 1.64 -20.16
C LYS A 273 -13.37 0.57 -19.21
N TYR A 274 -14.65 0.25 -19.36
CA TYR A 274 -15.38 -0.62 -18.46
C TYR A 274 -16.10 -1.70 -19.25
N LEU A 275 -16.11 -2.91 -18.71
CA LEU A 275 -16.87 -4.04 -19.22
C LEU A 275 -17.64 -4.66 -18.05
N ASP A 276 -18.96 -4.74 -18.21
CA ASP A 276 -19.87 -5.34 -17.23
C ASP A 276 -19.63 -6.84 -17.11
N ASP A 277 -19.97 -7.38 -15.95
CA ASP A 277 -19.87 -8.80 -15.66
C ASP A 277 -21.13 -9.57 -16.09
N ASP A 278 -20.92 -10.78 -16.62
CA ASP A 278 -21.94 -11.74 -17.02
C ASP A 278 -21.98 -12.86 -15.99
N ILE A 279 -22.73 -12.66 -14.90
CA ILE A 279 -22.81 -13.62 -13.78
C ILE A 279 -23.29 -14.99 -14.30
N LYS A 280 -22.37 -15.95 -14.43
CA LYS A 280 -22.61 -17.34 -14.85
C LYS A 280 -21.78 -18.28 -13.97
N ASN A 281 -22.18 -19.55 -13.85
CA ASN A 281 -21.45 -20.54 -13.02
C ASN A 281 -20.43 -21.37 -13.82
N GLU A 282 -20.06 -20.93 -15.03
CA GLU A 282 -19.17 -21.64 -15.94
C GLU A 282 -18.10 -20.67 -16.43
N ILE A 283 -16.91 -21.16 -16.77
CA ILE A 283 -15.84 -20.35 -17.38
C ILE A 283 -16.42 -19.55 -18.54
N SER A 284 -16.19 -18.24 -18.57
CA SER A 284 -16.80 -17.39 -19.60
C SER A 284 -16.17 -17.62 -20.99
N GLU A 285 -16.91 -17.21 -22.02
CA GLU A 285 -16.30 -16.96 -23.33
C GLU A 285 -15.26 -15.83 -23.24
N GLU A 286 -14.36 -15.75 -24.22
CA GLU A 286 -13.36 -14.68 -24.31
C GLU A 286 -14.02 -13.29 -24.37
N LYS A 287 -13.67 -12.41 -23.43
CA LYS A 287 -14.06 -11.00 -23.42
C LYS A 287 -12.91 -10.17 -24.01
N LYS A 288 -13.17 -9.34 -25.03
CA LYS A 288 -12.13 -8.52 -25.70
C LYS A 288 -12.32 -7.03 -25.45
N ILE A 289 -11.25 -6.35 -25.07
CA ILE A 289 -11.24 -4.90 -24.90
C ILE A 289 -10.13 -4.29 -25.76
N ASN A 290 -10.54 -3.55 -26.79
CA ASN A 290 -9.67 -2.60 -27.49
C ASN A 290 -9.63 -1.27 -26.70
N PHE A 291 -8.49 -0.94 -26.10
CA PHE A 291 -8.28 0.27 -25.31
C PHE A 291 -7.41 1.26 -26.09
N GLN A 292 -8.07 2.18 -26.79
CA GLN A 292 -7.45 3.20 -27.62
C GLN A 292 -7.65 4.59 -27.03
N THR A 293 -6.60 5.40 -27.05
CA THR A 293 -6.65 6.82 -26.68
C THR A 293 -5.72 7.60 -27.62
N ALA A 294 -6.22 8.68 -28.21
CA ALA A 294 -5.47 9.56 -29.10
C ALA A 294 -5.18 10.91 -28.41
N ASP A 295 -4.42 11.77 -29.09
CA ASP A 295 -4.07 13.13 -28.65
C ASP A 295 -3.39 13.20 -27.28
N LEU A 296 -2.69 12.13 -26.91
CA LEU A 296 -1.90 12.06 -25.69
C LEU A 296 -0.61 12.88 -25.82
N GLN A 297 -0.16 13.45 -24.70
CA GLN A 297 1.18 14.01 -24.61
C GLN A 297 2.22 12.87 -24.67
N ASN A 298 3.41 13.18 -25.16
CA ASN A 298 4.52 12.22 -25.07
C ASN A 298 4.92 12.05 -23.61
N GLY A 299 5.19 10.81 -23.20
CA GLY A 299 5.61 10.52 -21.84
C GLY A 299 5.18 9.15 -21.36
N ILE A 300 5.32 8.95 -20.05
CA ILE A 300 5.03 7.68 -19.39
C ILE A 300 3.65 7.75 -18.75
N TYR A 301 2.82 6.79 -19.09
CA TYR A 301 1.47 6.63 -18.57
C TYR A 301 1.42 5.41 -17.67
N LYS A 302 0.52 5.42 -16.70
CA LYS A 302 0.23 4.26 -15.86
C LYS A 302 -1.13 3.69 -16.27
N ILE A 303 -1.17 2.40 -16.62
CA ILE A 303 -2.41 1.66 -16.82
C ILE A 303 -2.64 0.77 -15.60
N GLU A 304 -3.87 0.77 -15.10
CA GLU A 304 -4.35 -0.10 -14.04
C GLU A 304 -5.46 -0.99 -14.58
N LEU A 305 -5.29 -2.30 -14.45
CA LEU A 305 -6.38 -3.26 -14.56
C LEU A 305 -7.00 -3.46 -13.18
N TYR A 306 -8.26 -3.04 -13.04
CA TYR A 306 -9.05 -3.15 -11.83
C TYR A 306 -10.07 -4.28 -12.00
N VAL A 307 -9.74 -5.43 -11.43
CA VAL A 307 -10.49 -6.69 -11.44
C VAL A 307 -10.27 -7.45 -10.12
N ASN A 308 -11.10 -8.46 -9.83
CA ASN A 308 -10.80 -9.45 -8.78
C ASN A 308 -9.78 -10.49 -9.29
N ASP A 309 -9.52 -11.56 -8.54
CA ASP A 309 -8.60 -12.63 -8.92
C ASP A 309 -9.20 -13.75 -9.79
N ASP A 310 -10.48 -13.72 -10.13
CA ASP A 310 -11.10 -14.70 -11.05
C ASP A 310 -10.87 -14.35 -12.53
N ILE A 311 -10.47 -13.11 -12.82
CA ILE A 311 -10.18 -12.67 -14.19
C ILE A 311 -8.75 -13.03 -14.58
N ILE A 312 -8.62 -13.77 -15.67
CA ILE A 312 -7.37 -14.00 -16.40
C ILE A 312 -7.30 -13.04 -17.59
N THR A 313 -6.18 -12.34 -17.73
CA THR A 313 -5.79 -11.68 -18.99
C THR A 313 -4.96 -12.67 -19.80
N GLU A 314 -5.56 -13.27 -20.83
CA GLU A 314 -4.90 -14.22 -21.72
C GLU A 314 -3.87 -13.53 -22.63
N GLN A 315 -4.19 -12.32 -23.09
CA GLN A 315 -3.36 -11.65 -24.07
C GLN A 315 -3.39 -10.15 -23.91
N ILE A 316 -2.22 -9.54 -24.06
CA ILE A 316 -2.03 -8.10 -24.21
C ILE A 316 -1.22 -7.87 -25.48
N ILE A 317 -1.83 -7.24 -26.47
CA ILE A 317 -1.18 -6.84 -27.73
C ILE A 317 -1.03 -5.32 -27.72
N THR A 318 0.21 -4.84 -27.88
CA THR A 318 0.49 -3.41 -27.97
C THR A 318 1.72 -3.12 -28.82
N LYS A 319 1.91 -1.83 -29.16
CA LYS A 319 3.16 -1.29 -29.71
C LYS A 319 3.96 -0.52 -28.66
N GLN A 320 3.45 -0.41 -27.43
CA GLN A 320 4.08 0.32 -26.35
C GLN A 320 5.06 -0.60 -25.60
N GLU A 321 6.16 -0.02 -25.10
CA GLU A 321 6.99 -0.66 -24.09
C GLU A 321 6.23 -0.66 -22.76
N ILE A 322 6.25 -1.80 -22.06
CA ILE A 322 5.50 -2.01 -20.83
C ILE A 322 6.40 -2.47 -19.68
N SER A 323 6.10 -1.99 -18.48
CA SER A 323 6.75 -2.43 -17.24
C SER A 323 5.76 -2.51 -16.10
N PHE A 324 5.52 -3.72 -15.62
CA PHE A 324 4.57 -4.01 -14.55
C PHE A 324 5.07 -3.52 -13.20
N ILE A 325 4.20 -2.87 -12.44
CA ILE A 325 4.56 -2.17 -11.22
C ILE A 325 4.38 -3.09 -10.03
N HIS A 326 5.46 -3.34 -9.28
CA HIS A 326 5.53 -4.05 -7.99
C HIS A 326 5.06 -5.50 -7.95
N LYS A 327 4.10 -5.94 -8.77
CA LYS A 327 3.49 -7.27 -8.68
C LYS A 327 3.01 -7.75 -10.05
N ILE A 328 3.30 -9.01 -10.35
CA ILE A 328 2.66 -9.78 -11.42
C ILE A 328 2.21 -11.13 -10.85
N TRP A 329 1.01 -11.56 -11.21
CA TRP A 329 0.53 -12.91 -10.94
C TRP A 329 0.38 -13.59 -12.29
N LEU A 330 1.20 -14.58 -12.55
CA LEU A 330 1.14 -15.39 -13.76
C LEU A 330 -0.05 -16.33 -13.64
N ALA A 331 -0.91 -16.43 -14.64
CA ALA A 331 -1.99 -17.41 -14.63
C ALA A 331 -1.46 -18.82 -14.91
N GLU A 332 -2.27 -19.85 -14.65
CA GLU A 332 -1.90 -21.22 -15.03
C GLU A 332 -1.85 -21.35 -16.55
N GLN A 333 -0.67 -21.66 -17.08
CA GLN A 333 -0.47 -21.93 -18.50
C GLN A 333 0.64 -22.96 -18.66
N LYS A 334 0.52 -23.79 -19.71
CA LYS A 334 1.62 -24.64 -20.15
C LYS A 334 2.72 -23.74 -20.71
N LEU A 335 3.85 -23.70 -20.02
CA LEU A 335 5.07 -23.16 -20.57
C LEU A 335 5.64 -24.20 -21.54
N ASP A 336 6.11 -23.75 -22.69
CA ASP A 336 6.91 -24.58 -23.58
C ASP A 336 8.22 -25.01 -22.87
N GLU A 337 9.02 -25.89 -23.47
CA GLU A 337 10.29 -26.38 -22.87
C GLU A 337 11.27 -25.24 -22.49
N ASP A 338 11.06 -24.03 -23.01
CA ASP A 338 11.80 -22.82 -22.66
C ASP A 338 11.25 -22.16 -21.39
N ASN A 339 12.13 -21.95 -20.41
CA ASN A 339 11.81 -21.23 -19.17
C ASN A 339 11.23 -19.84 -19.48
N LEU A 340 10.18 -19.44 -18.78
CA LEU A 340 9.67 -18.07 -18.82
C LEU A 340 10.70 -17.14 -18.19
N ILE A 341 11.12 -16.11 -18.94
CA ILE A 341 12.10 -15.12 -18.50
C ILE A 341 11.41 -13.79 -18.19
N ILE A 342 11.70 -13.24 -17.01
CA ILE A 342 11.18 -11.96 -16.54
C ILE A 342 12.34 -11.14 -16.03
N TYR A 343 12.38 -9.87 -16.41
CA TYR A 343 13.39 -8.90 -15.97
C TYR A 343 12.82 -7.99 -14.90
N THR A 344 13.64 -7.60 -13.93
CA THR A 344 13.25 -6.65 -12.88
C THR A 344 14.40 -5.75 -12.46
N ASP A 345 14.08 -4.56 -11.97
CA ASP A 345 15.03 -3.66 -11.29
C ASP A 345 14.81 -3.66 -9.76
N SER A 346 13.96 -4.55 -9.27
CA SER A 346 13.66 -4.72 -7.85
C SER A 346 14.90 -5.20 -7.10
N ASN A 347 15.14 -4.66 -5.90
CA ASN A 347 16.25 -5.13 -5.04
C ASN A 347 15.82 -6.26 -4.08
N GLU A 348 14.52 -6.58 -4.06
CA GLU A 348 13.93 -7.70 -3.36
C GLU A 348 12.94 -8.43 -4.27
N LEU A 349 12.85 -9.74 -4.10
CA LEU A 349 11.80 -10.55 -4.71
C LEU A 349 11.06 -11.30 -3.63
N ARG A 350 9.73 -11.20 -3.68
CA ARG A 350 8.78 -12.03 -2.95
C ARG A 350 8.10 -12.95 -3.94
N VAL A 351 8.02 -14.23 -3.57
CA VAL A 351 7.41 -15.25 -4.40
C VAL A 351 6.41 -16.05 -3.59
N VAL A 352 5.22 -16.24 -4.13
CA VAL A 352 4.17 -17.07 -3.53
C VAL A 352 3.49 -17.89 -4.61
N THR A 353 2.97 -19.05 -4.24
CA THR A 353 1.97 -19.76 -5.04
C THR A 353 0.93 -20.40 -4.12
N THR A 354 -0.30 -20.47 -4.60
CA THR A 354 -1.40 -21.20 -3.96
C THR A 354 -1.58 -22.59 -4.57
N ASN A 355 -0.98 -22.85 -5.73
CA ASN A 355 -1.14 -24.07 -6.50
C ASN A 355 0.02 -25.04 -6.22
N PRO A 356 -0.26 -26.26 -5.74
CA PRO A 356 0.77 -27.25 -5.46
C PRO A 356 1.56 -27.66 -6.71
N ASP A 357 0.96 -27.59 -7.91
CA ASP A 357 1.64 -27.97 -9.15
C ASP A 357 2.70 -26.95 -9.58
N SER A 358 2.60 -25.72 -9.08
CA SER A 358 3.52 -24.60 -9.35
C SER A 358 4.77 -24.58 -8.47
N LEU A 359 4.87 -25.47 -7.47
CA LEU A 359 6.07 -25.62 -6.65
C LEU A 359 7.27 -25.97 -7.54
N GLN A 360 8.36 -25.23 -7.38
CA GLN A 360 9.54 -25.28 -8.26
C GLN A 360 10.73 -24.56 -7.63
N THR A 361 11.90 -24.67 -8.27
CA THR A 361 13.05 -23.81 -7.99
C THR A 361 13.16 -22.77 -9.09
N ILE A 362 13.14 -21.49 -8.72
CA ILE A 362 13.31 -20.38 -9.66
C ILE A 362 14.76 -19.90 -9.64
N LYS A 363 15.25 -19.38 -10.77
CA LYS A 363 16.61 -18.81 -10.85
C LYS A 363 16.55 -17.30 -10.92
N ILE A 364 17.31 -16.62 -10.07
CA ILE A 364 17.39 -15.16 -9.99
C ILE A 364 18.87 -14.79 -10.15
N ASP A 365 19.25 -14.24 -11.30
CA ASP A 365 20.66 -13.99 -11.65
C ASP A 365 21.57 -15.22 -11.44
N GLY A 366 21.00 -16.42 -11.67
CA GLY A 366 21.67 -17.71 -11.48
C GLY A 366 21.66 -18.25 -10.05
N LEU A 367 21.14 -17.51 -9.07
CA LEU A 367 20.88 -18.01 -7.71
C LEU A 367 19.55 -18.76 -7.66
N ASP A 368 19.54 -19.92 -7.01
CA ASP A 368 18.34 -20.74 -6.86
C ASP A 368 17.51 -20.29 -5.65
N LEU A 369 16.20 -20.13 -5.85
CA LEU A 369 15.21 -19.93 -4.79
C LEU A 369 14.18 -21.06 -4.86
N GLU A 370 14.18 -21.94 -3.85
CA GLU A 370 13.27 -23.08 -3.77
C GLU A 370 11.90 -22.65 -3.21
N ILE A 371 10.83 -22.91 -3.97
CA ILE A 371 9.44 -22.67 -3.61
C ILE A 371 8.80 -24.04 -3.35
N ASN A 372 8.84 -24.49 -2.09
CA ASN A 372 8.47 -25.86 -1.71
C ASN A 372 7.18 -25.97 -0.87
N LYS A 373 6.48 -24.86 -0.64
CA LYS A 373 5.24 -24.84 0.15
C LYS A 373 4.26 -23.82 -0.40
N THR A 374 3.00 -24.23 -0.57
CA THR A 374 1.92 -23.31 -0.95
C THR A 374 1.62 -22.33 0.18
N TYR A 375 1.10 -21.14 -0.17
CA TYR A 375 0.74 -20.05 0.75
C TYR A 375 1.91 -19.45 1.57
N LYS A 376 3.11 -20.03 1.47
CA LYS A 376 4.32 -19.48 2.10
C LYS A 376 4.97 -18.46 1.16
N GLN A 377 5.33 -17.31 1.72
CA GLN A 377 6.08 -16.28 1.01
C GLN A 377 7.58 -16.57 1.09
N PHE A 378 8.20 -16.75 -0.07
CA PHE A 378 9.64 -16.91 -0.21
C PHE A 378 10.26 -15.58 -0.59
N HIS A 379 11.49 -15.35 -0.13
CA HIS A 379 12.18 -14.08 -0.29
C HIS A 379 13.59 -14.27 -0.85
N ALA A 380 13.98 -13.39 -1.75
CA ALA A 380 15.35 -13.26 -2.21
C ALA A 380 15.74 -11.78 -2.22
N LEU A 381 16.94 -11.47 -1.70
CA LEU A 381 17.57 -10.17 -1.94
C LEU A 381 18.27 -10.23 -3.29
N ILE A 382 17.96 -9.27 -4.13
CA ILE A 382 18.57 -9.15 -5.45
C ILE A 382 19.73 -8.16 -5.33
N ASN A 383 20.94 -8.65 -5.55
CA ASN A 383 22.13 -7.79 -5.64
C ASN A 383 22.19 -7.13 -7.03
N GLY A 384 21.17 -6.32 -7.33
CA GLY A 384 21.19 -5.46 -8.51
C GLY A 384 22.26 -4.39 -8.30
N ASN A 385 23.46 -4.61 -8.83
CA ASN A 385 24.49 -3.58 -8.99
C ASN A 385 24.10 -2.60 -10.10
N ASP A 386 22.90 -2.01 -9.98
CA ASP A 386 22.29 -1.11 -10.97
C ASP A 386 22.02 -1.76 -12.35
N GLN A 387 22.03 -3.09 -12.42
CA GLN A 387 21.65 -3.87 -13.62
C GLN A 387 20.32 -4.58 -13.40
N ASN A 388 19.51 -4.65 -14.47
CA ASN A 388 18.28 -5.42 -14.51
C ASN A 388 18.60 -6.89 -14.21
N SER A 389 17.90 -7.47 -13.25
CA SER A 389 18.02 -8.87 -12.86
C SER A 389 17.09 -9.75 -13.69
N GLU A 390 17.54 -10.98 -13.95
CA GLU A 390 16.84 -11.99 -14.73
C GLU A 390 16.24 -13.06 -13.80
N ILE A 391 14.93 -13.29 -13.93
CA ILE A 391 14.17 -14.32 -13.23
C ILE A 391 13.77 -15.39 -14.25
N LYS A 392 14.10 -16.65 -13.98
CA LYS A 392 13.68 -17.80 -14.79
C LYS A 392 12.72 -18.68 -14.02
N LEU A 393 11.59 -18.98 -14.66
CA LEU A 393 10.52 -19.80 -14.13
C LEU A 393 10.32 -21.03 -15.03
N GLN A 394 10.14 -22.19 -14.42
CA GLN A 394 9.84 -23.46 -15.09
C GLN A 394 8.34 -23.73 -15.18
N LYS A 395 7.55 -23.18 -14.26
CA LYS A 395 6.09 -23.33 -14.22
C LYS A 395 5.40 -21.99 -13.92
N SER A 396 4.15 -21.88 -14.32
CA SER A 396 3.32 -20.67 -14.12
C SER A 396 2.52 -20.73 -12.81
N ASP A 397 1.49 -19.90 -12.65
CA ASP A 397 0.70 -19.76 -11.43
C ASP A 397 1.54 -19.43 -10.17
N ILE A 398 2.38 -18.41 -10.36
CA ILE A 398 3.23 -17.81 -9.33
C ILE A 398 2.95 -16.31 -9.28
N ILE A 399 2.92 -15.78 -8.05
CA ILE A 399 2.94 -14.34 -7.80
C ILE A 399 4.38 -13.92 -7.56
N LEU A 400 4.87 -13.00 -8.39
CA LEU A 400 6.12 -12.28 -8.17
C LEU A 400 5.79 -10.87 -7.67
N ALA A 401 6.42 -10.46 -6.58
CA ALA A 401 6.27 -9.13 -6.02
C ALA A 401 7.61 -8.52 -5.58
N GLY A 402 7.73 -7.20 -5.63
CA GLY A 402 8.96 -6.48 -5.31
C GLY A 402 8.71 -4.98 -5.12
N ASN A 403 9.78 -4.22 -4.94
CA ASN A 403 9.74 -2.75 -4.82
C ASN A 403 10.09 -2.02 -6.13
N GLY A 404 10.41 -2.76 -7.19
CA GLY A 404 10.67 -2.24 -8.54
C GLY A 404 9.55 -2.53 -9.53
N VAL A 405 9.94 -2.66 -10.79
CA VAL A 405 9.08 -3.05 -11.92
C VAL A 405 9.51 -4.39 -12.52
N PHE A 406 8.62 -5.02 -13.29
CA PHE A 406 8.84 -6.28 -13.99
C PHE A 406 8.56 -6.11 -15.49
N SER A 407 9.32 -6.80 -16.36
CA SER A 407 9.07 -6.81 -17.80
C SER A 407 9.40 -8.17 -18.40
N PHE A 408 8.63 -8.59 -19.40
CA PHE A 408 8.91 -9.80 -20.19
C PHE A 408 9.97 -9.56 -21.28
N ASN A 409 10.38 -8.29 -21.48
CA ASN A 409 11.45 -7.92 -22.36
C ASN A 409 12.42 -6.98 -21.62
N LYS A 410 13.71 -7.33 -21.63
CA LYS A 410 14.77 -6.56 -20.98
C LYS A 410 14.82 -5.11 -21.44
N ASP A 411 14.62 -4.88 -22.74
CA ASP A 411 14.71 -3.55 -23.34
C ASP A 411 13.48 -2.68 -23.03
N SER A 412 12.36 -3.30 -22.64
CA SER A 412 11.13 -2.61 -22.24
C SER A 412 11.08 -2.25 -20.75
N LEU A 413 12.12 -2.61 -19.97
CA LEU A 413 12.13 -2.36 -18.52
C LEU A 413 12.34 -0.87 -18.22
N ILE A 414 11.25 -0.17 -17.97
CA ILE A 414 11.19 1.25 -17.67
C ILE A 414 10.68 1.49 -16.25
N ASN A 415 11.48 2.16 -15.43
CA ASN A 415 11.06 2.62 -14.10
C ASN A 415 11.13 4.15 -14.01
N PRO A 416 10.00 4.86 -14.17
CA PRO A 416 9.96 6.31 -14.10
C PRO A 416 10.05 6.84 -12.67
N VAL A 417 9.76 6.03 -11.65
CA VAL A 417 9.64 6.56 -10.28
C VAL A 417 11.00 6.73 -9.61
N PHE A 418 11.05 7.67 -8.66
CA PHE A 418 12.17 7.81 -7.76
C PHE A 418 12.30 6.58 -6.88
N LYS A 419 13.52 6.30 -6.42
CA LYS A 419 13.76 5.26 -5.41
C LYS A 419 12.93 5.57 -4.17
N LYS A 420 12.28 4.56 -3.60
CA LYS A 420 11.55 4.68 -2.33
C LYS A 420 12.54 4.49 -1.17
N VAL A 421 12.36 5.25 -0.10
CA VAL A 421 13.00 4.90 1.18
C VAL A 421 12.26 3.73 1.79
N ASP A 422 12.73 2.52 1.49
CA ASP A 422 12.26 1.27 2.03
C ASP A 422 13.34 0.55 2.85
N ALA A 423 13.01 -0.62 3.40
CA ALA A 423 13.89 -1.41 4.25
C ALA A 423 15.20 -1.85 3.56
N ASN A 424 15.22 -1.87 2.23
CA ASN A 424 16.34 -2.37 1.42
C ASN A 424 17.08 -1.22 0.71
N LEU A 425 16.78 0.05 1.03
CA LEU A 425 17.43 1.19 0.40
C LEU A 425 18.94 1.18 0.70
N LYS A 426 19.74 1.09 -0.37
CA LYS A 426 21.20 1.22 -0.30
C LYS A 426 21.61 2.68 -0.50
N ILE A 427 21.97 3.36 0.59
CA ILE A 427 22.34 4.80 0.58
C ILE A 427 23.65 5.05 -0.16
N ASP A 428 24.63 4.15 -0.03
CA ASP A 428 25.99 4.27 -0.56
C ASP A 428 26.29 3.25 -1.68
N ALA A 429 25.31 2.98 -2.55
CA ALA A 429 25.54 2.11 -3.71
C ALA A 429 26.58 2.70 -4.67
N GLU A 430 27.46 1.86 -5.24
CA GLU A 430 28.63 2.28 -6.02
C GLU A 430 28.29 3.16 -7.23
N ASN A 431 27.21 2.89 -7.98
CA ASN A 431 26.85 3.67 -9.17
C ASN A 431 25.62 4.58 -8.98
N ASN A 432 24.94 4.53 -7.83
CA ASN A 432 23.72 5.29 -7.58
C ASN A 432 23.61 5.71 -6.10
N LYS A 433 24.56 6.53 -5.67
CA LYS A 433 24.62 7.06 -4.30
C LYS A 433 23.47 8.03 -4.05
N ILE A 434 22.69 7.77 -3.01
CA ILE A 434 21.62 8.68 -2.58
C ILE A 434 22.25 9.85 -1.84
N ASN A 435 21.97 11.06 -2.32
CA ASN A 435 22.45 12.31 -1.73
C ASN A 435 21.32 13.12 -1.11
N TYR A 436 20.07 12.83 -1.50
CA TYR A 436 18.89 13.57 -1.06
C TYR A 436 17.75 12.63 -0.72
N ILE A 437 17.05 12.93 0.38
CA ILE A 437 15.80 12.26 0.73
C ILE A 437 14.73 13.33 0.95
N LEU A 438 13.64 13.27 0.19
CA LEU A 438 12.46 14.09 0.42
C LEU A 438 11.35 13.21 0.99
N ALA A 439 10.81 13.59 2.16
CA ALA A 439 9.83 12.79 2.85
C ALA A 439 8.68 13.61 3.44
N LYS A 440 7.50 13.00 3.55
CA LYS A 440 6.40 13.50 4.38
C LYS A 440 6.27 12.61 5.60
N TYR A 441 6.94 12.99 6.67
CA TYR A 441 7.17 12.11 7.82
C TYR A 441 7.31 12.90 9.11
N ASN A 442 6.71 12.38 10.18
CA ASN A 442 6.88 12.89 11.53
C ASN A 442 7.57 11.81 12.36
N ALA A 443 8.73 12.12 12.94
CA ALA A 443 9.45 11.18 13.78
C ALA A 443 8.65 10.83 15.05
N PRO A 444 8.71 9.58 15.54
CA PRO A 444 8.07 9.19 16.79
C PRO A 444 8.68 9.94 17.98
N THR A 445 7.84 10.25 18.96
CA THR A 445 8.31 10.73 20.27
C THR A 445 8.66 9.54 21.16
N GLU A 446 9.83 9.57 21.82
CA GLU A 446 10.29 8.47 22.67
C GLU A 446 10.38 8.88 24.14
N HIS A 447 9.84 8.04 25.04
CA HIS A 447 9.93 8.19 26.48
C HIS A 447 10.03 6.83 27.18
N ASN A 448 11.11 6.61 27.94
CA ASN A 448 11.40 5.35 28.64
C ASN A 448 11.37 4.11 27.71
N GLY A 449 11.90 4.25 26.49
CA GLY A 449 11.94 3.20 25.47
C GLY A 449 10.59 2.90 24.80
N TRP A 450 9.53 3.64 25.14
CA TRP A 450 8.25 3.59 24.43
C TRP A 450 8.19 4.74 23.44
N LYS A 451 7.86 4.41 22.19
CA LYS A 451 7.62 5.35 21.11
C LYS A 451 6.13 5.60 20.96
N THR A 452 5.77 6.86 20.71
CA THR A 452 4.41 7.27 20.37
C THR A 452 4.45 8.07 19.06
N SER A 453 3.68 7.60 18.08
CA SER A 453 3.52 8.25 16.78
C SER A 453 2.09 8.10 16.29
N PHE A 454 1.75 8.80 15.22
CA PHE A 454 0.41 8.80 14.66
C PHE A 454 0.39 8.84 13.14
N ALA A 455 -0.68 8.28 12.57
CA ALA A 455 -1.03 8.34 11.17
C ALA A 455 -2.41 8.99 11.01
N GLU A 456 -2.57 9.86 10.01
CA GLU A 456 -3.83 10.52 9.69
C GLU A 456 -4.39 10.05 8.35
N PHE A 457 -5.67 9.70 8.33
CA PHE A 457 -6.34 9.12 7.17
C PHE A 457 -7.57 9.93 6.77
N ASP A 458 -7.79 10.05 5.46
CA ASP A 458 -9.05 10.56 4.88
C ASP A 458 -10.06 9.42 4.74
N LEU A 459 -10.99 9.33 5.70
CA LEU A 459 -12.02 8.30 5.71
C LEU A 459 -13.12 8.53 4.67
N THR A 460 -13.14 9.66 3.95
CA THR A 460 -14.12 9.86 2.86
C THR A 460 -13.86 8.95 1.67
N LYS A 461 -12.62 8.45 1.53
CA LYS A 461 -12.17 7.50 0.50
C LYS A 461 -11.98 6.09 1.03
N ALA A 462 -12.11 5.88 2.35
CA ALA A 462 -11.93 4.58 2.97
C ALA A 462 -13.16 3.67 2.74
N TYR A 463 -12.89 2.39 2.48
CA TYR A 463 -13.92 1.38 2.42
C TYR A 463 -14.46 1.08 3.82
N GLN A 464 -15.79 1.00 3.92
CA GLN A 464 -16.49 0.67 5.15
C GLN A 464 -17.55 -0.39 4.91
N GLU A 465 -17.45 -1.51 5.62
CA GLU A 465 -18.41 -2.60 5.55
C GLU A 465 -19.05 -2.82 6.92
N ASN A 466 -20.39 -2.84 6.96
CA ASN A 466 -21.16 -3.08 8.19
C ASN A 466 -20.74 -2.18 9.37
N GLY A 467 -20.42 -0.91 9.09
CA GLY A 467 -19.99 0.07 10.09
C GLY A 467 -18.53 -0.06 10.55
N LYS A 468 -17.76 -0.97 9.95
CA LYS A 468 -16.35 -1.22 10.30
C LYS A 468 -15.40 -0.64 9.26
N TYR A 469 -14.36 0.03 9.74
CA TYR A 469 -13.16 0.30 8.95
C TYR A 469 -12.12 -0.77 9.25
N ASN A 470 -11.40 -1.24 8.24
CA ASN A 470 -10.29 -2.16 8.41
C ASN A 470 -8.99 -1.38 8.35
N PHE A 471 -8.16 -1.58 9.37
CA PHE A 471 -6.83 -1.01 9.47
C PHE A 471 -5.78 -2.11 9.37
N LEU A 472 -4.62 -1.72 8.88
CA LEU A 472 -3.40 -2.51 8.75
C LEU A 472 -2.31 -1.82 9.56
N ILE A 473 -1.46 -2.59 10.23
CA ILE A 473 -0.14 -2.13 10.67
C ILE A 473 0.86 -2.98 9.88
N SER A 474 1.68 -2.31 9.08
CA SER A 474 2.73 -2.96 8.31
C SER A 474 4.09 -2.69 8.94
N ILE A 475 4.88 -3.75 9.05
CA ILE A 475 6.21 -3.77 9.62
C ILE A 475 7.11 -4.53 8.63
N PRO A 476 7.43 -3.94 7.46
CA PRO A 476 8.15 -4.65 6.41
C PRO A 476 9.47 -5.24 6.93
N GLY A 477 9.63 -6.54 6.72
CA GLY A 477 10.81 -7.29 7.18
C GLY A 477 10.59 -8.13 8.43
N LEU A 478 9.55 -7.86 9.23
CA LEU A 478 9.21 -8.67 10.41
C LEU A 478 8.50 -9.97 10.01
N ARG A 479 9.03 -11.14 10.40
CA ARG A 479 8.49 -12.44 9.98
C ARG A 479 8.34 -13.39 11.15
N ALA A 480 7.19 -14.06 11.20
CA ALA A 480 6.90 -15.00 12.28
C ALA A 480 7.59 -16.37 12.08
N ASP A 481 8.11 -16.63 10.87
CA ASP A 481 8.63 -17.92 10.45
C ASP A 481 10.12 -17.90 10.08
N ASP A 482 10.84 -16.82 10.38
CA ASP A 482 12.29 -16.82 10.34
C ASP A 482 12.89 -17.12 11.72
N ASP A 483 14.17 -17.48 11.75
CA ASP A 483 14.89 -17.78 12.99
C ASP A 483 15.38 -16.50 13.71
N ILE A 484 14.85 -15.33 13.34
CA ILE A 484 15.22 -14.04 13.92
C ILE A 484 14.25 -13.73 15.05
N ASP A 485 14.73 -13.66 16.29
CA ASP A 485 13.91 -13.19 17.40
C ASP A 485 13.79 -11.66 17.33
N ASP A 486 13.00 -11.15 16.41
CA ASP A 486 12.61 -9.76 16.32
C ASP A 486 11.13 -9.57 16.65
N TRP A 487 10.76 -8.36 17.06
CA TRP A 487 9.37 -8.04 17.41
C TRP A 487 9.11 -6.56 17.57
N VAL A 488 7.82 -6.23 17.46
CA VAL A 488 7.25 -4.95 17.87
C VAL A 488 6.16 -5.21 18.90
N LYS A 489 6.21 -4.50 20.02
CA LYS A 489 5.28 -4.63 21.12
C LYS A 489 4.40 -3.39 21.20
N ILE A 490 3.10 -3.56 21.06
CA ILE A 490 2.11 -2.47 21.14
C ILE A 490 1.48 -2.47 22.53
N ASP A 491 1.51 -1.30 23.19
CA ASP A 491 0.88 -1.04 24.49
C ASP A 491 -0.51 -0.42 24.31
N GLU A 492 -0.65 0.45 23.31
CA GLU A 492 -1.91 1.15 23.07
C GLU A 492 -2.16 1.37 21.57
N ILE A 493 -3.40 1.11 21.16
CA ILE A 493 -3.97 1.56 19.89
C ILE A 493 -5.09 2.54 20.22
N LYS A 494 -4.92 3.80 19.82
CA LYS A 494 -5.94 4.84 19.97
C LYS A 494 -6.36 5.37 18.62
N VAL A 495 -7.66 5.43 18.35
CA VAL A 495 -8.21 6.04 17.13
C VAL A 495 -9.09 7.22 17.50
N GLU A 496 -8.74 8.40 17.01
CA GLU A 496 -9.55 9.61 17.11
C GLU A 496 -10.25 9.86 15.78
N LEU A 497 -11.58 9.97 15.81
CA LEU A 497 -12.41 10.16 14.62
C LEU A 497 -12.98 11.57 14.60
N GLU A 498 -12.98 12.18 13.42
CA GLU A 498 -13.57 13.50 13.18
C GLU A 498 -14.46 13.49 11.94
N GLY A 499 -15.62 14.14 12.03
CA GLY A 499 -16.57 14.28 10.93
C GLY A 499 -17.53 15.43 11.17
N LYS A 500 -18.52 15.58 10.27
CA LYS A 500 -19.52 16.65 10.36
C LYS A 500 -20.30 16.60 11.69
N THR A 501 -20.43 17.74 12.36
CA THR A 501 -21.31 17.89 13.53
C THR A 501 -22.77 17.68 13.15
N LEU A 502 -23.64 17.44 14.14
CA LEU A 502 -25.08 17.33 13.90
C LEU A 502 -25.65 18.64 13.33
N GLN A 503 -25.18 19.79 13.83
CA GLN A 503 -25.58 21.10 13.33
C GLN A 503 -25.21 21.27 11.85
N ASN A 504 -24.00 20.89 11.45
CA ASN A 504 -23.57 20.94 10.05
C ASN A 504 -24.43 20.05 9.15
N LYS A 505 -24.82 18.86 9.63
CA LYS A 505 -25.73 17.98 8.89
C LYS A 505 -27.13 18.58 8.72
N ILE A 506 -27.67 19.23 9.75
CA ILE A 506 -28.97 19.89 9.70
C ILE A 506 -28.93 21.06 8.71
N LEU A 507 -27.89 21.91 8.78
CA LEU A 507 -27.70 23.03 7.86
C LEU A 507 -27.53 22.58 6.40
N ASP A 508 -26.79 21.49 6.15
CA ASP A 508 -26.65 20.89 4.82
C ASP A 508 -28.01 20.42 4.26
N LEU A 509 -28.87 19.83 5.11
CA LEU A 509 -30.21 19.40 4.72
C LEU A 509 -31.11 20.59 4.35
N PHE A 510 -31.09 21.66 5.15
CA PHE A 510 -31.85 22.89 4.84
C PHE A 510 -31.36 23.53 3.54
N THR A 511 -30.05 23.64 3.34
CA THR A 511 -29.47 24.20 2.11
C THR A 511 -29.89 23.39 0.88
N LYS A 512 -29.89 22.06 0.97
CA LYS A 512 -30.37 21.19 -0.11
C LYS A 512 -31.87 21.37 -0.39
N LEU A 513 -32.68 21.50 0.66
CA LEU A 513 -34.13 21.72 0.54
C LEU A 513 -34.43 23.05 -0.16
N ILE A 514 -33.74 24.13 0.22
CA ILE A 514 -33.88 25.45 -0.42
C ILE A 514 -33.48 25.38 -1.90
N LYS A 515 -32.42 24.66 -2.23
CA LYS A 515 -31.99 24.46 -3.63
C LYS A 515 -33.01 23.66 -4.46
N LEU A 516 -33.68 22.69 -3.85
CA LEU A 516 -34.76 21.92 -4.48
C LEU A 516 -36.04 22.75 -4.68
N LEU A 517 -36.32 23.71 -3.80
CA LEU A 517 -37.47 24.60 -3.91
C LEU A 517 -37.25 25.80 -4.86
N SER A 518 -36.02 26.02 -5.31
CA SER A 518 -35.65 27.10 -6.26
C SER A 518 -35.45 26.60 -7.70
N LEU A 519 -35.60 25.30 -7.93
CA LEU A 519 -35.75 24.65 -9.23
C LEU A 519 -37.24 24.41 -9.49
#